data_AF-A0A434A5L1-F1
#
_entry.id   AF-A0A434A5L1-F1
#
_cell.length_a   1.000
_cell.length_b   1.000
_cell.length_c   1.000
_cell.angle_alpha   90.00
_cell.angle_beta   90.00
_cell.angle_gamma   90.00
#
_symmetry.space_group_name_H-M   'P 1'
#
loop_
_entity.id
_entity.type
_entity.pdbx_description
1 polymer ?
#
loop_
_entity_poly.entity_id
_entity_poly.type
_entity_poly.pdbx_seq_one_letter_code
_entity_poly.pdbx_strand_id
1 'polypeptide(L)'
;MNTPIKNPTLFFVLGILSILAGTVYAIMLIAGNSAQDGLLGIYILFSLVLVLFAVIIDRLLVRKFGNQKVNKVQFSFLLLIVLLWIIRAILNWL
;
A
#
# COMPACT_ATOMS: atom_id res chain seq x y z
N MET A 1 -8.17 17.93 19.63
CA MET A 1 -7.23 17.61 18.53
C MET A 1 -7.49 16.20 18.01
N ASN A 2 -7.94 16.06 16.76
CA ASN A 2 -8.04 14.75 16.10
C ASN A 2 -6.72 14.46 15.40
N THR A 3 -5.79 13.84 16.11
CA THR A 3 -4.54 13.37 15.52
C THR A 3 -4.84 12.26 14.51
N PRO A 4 -4.12 12.19 13.36
CA PRO A 4 -4.35 11.18 12.33
C PRO A 4 -4.18 9.75 12.85
N ILE A 5 -3.48 9.59 13.98
CA ILE A 5 -3.18 8.34 14.68
C ILE A 5 -4.40 7.83 15.49
N LYS A 6 -5.34 8.70 15.85
CA LYS A 6 -6.46 8.34 16.72
C LYS A 6 -7.45 7.34 16.09
N ASN A 7 -7.44 7.23 14.76
CA ASN A 7 -8.28 6.34 13.97
C ASN A 7 -7.46 5.65 12.87
N PRO A 8 -6.64 4.64 13.22
CA PRO A 8 -5.88 3.91 12.22
C PRO A 8 -6.84 3.09 11.35
N THR A 9 -6.63 3.13 10.03
CA THR A 9 -7.27 2.19 9.09
C THR A 9 -6.22 1.25 8.56
N LEU A 10 -6.67 0.10 8.05
CA LEU A 10 -5.77 -0.91 7.52
C LEU A 10 -4.89 -0.35 6.39
N PHE A 11 -5.47 0.44 5.49
CA PHE A 11 -4.71 1.05 4.38
C PHE A 11 -3.73 2.12 4.84
N PHE A 12 -4.02 2.85 5.91
CA PHE A 12 -3.10 3.84 6.46
C PHE A 12 -1.88 3.20 7.10
N VAL A 13 -2.09 2.14 7.91
CA VAL A 13 -1.00 1.41 8.54
C VAL A 13 -0.13 0.72 7.48
N LEU A 14 -0.75 0.00 6.55
CA LEU A 14 -0.03 -0.64 5.45
C LEU A 14 0.65 0.38 4.54
N GLY A 15 -0.01 1.50 4.23
CA GLY A 15 0.56 2.55 3.40
C GLY A 15 1.82 3.17 4.01
N ILE A 16 1.82 3.47 5.30
CA ILE A 16 3.01 3.98 6.00
C ILE A 16 4.12 2.91 6.01
N LEU A 17 3.79 1.67 6.33
CA LEU A 17 4.76 0.57 6.32
C LEU A 17 5.38 0.37 4.94
N SER A 18 4.57 0.41 3.88
CA SER A 18 5.03 0.33 2.49
C SER A 18 5.93 1.49 2.11
N ILE A 19 5.62 2.73 2.55
CA ILE A 19 6.49 3.89 2.31
C ILE A 19 7.84 3.71 3.00
N LEU A 20 7.85 3.30 4.28
CA LEU A 20 9.10 3.10 5.02
C LEU A 20 9.95 1.97 4.41
N ALA A 21 9.37 0.77 4.26
CA ALA A 21 10.08 -0.39 3.74
C ALA A 21 10.47 -0.20 2.27
N GLY A 22 9.57 0.34 1.45
CA GLY A 22 9.80 0.58 0.03
C GLY A 22 10.88 1.64 -0.21
N THR A 23 10.95 2.69 0.62
CA THR A 23 12.00 3.70 0.49
C THR A 23 13.37 3.11 0.81
N VAL A 24 13.49 2.36 1.92
CA VAL A 24 14.75 1.68 2.29
C VAL A 24 15.19 0.72 1.17
N TYR A 25 14.26 -0.09 0.67
CA TYR A 25 14.54 -1.05 -0.39
C TYR A 25 14.93 -0.38 -1.72
N ALA A 26 14.25 0.71 -2.09
CA ALA A 26 14.59 1.47 -3.29
C ALA A 26 15.97 2.12 -3.20
N ILE A 27 16.35 2.66 -2.03
CA ILE A 27 17.70 3.21 -1.81
C ILE A 27 18.76 2.13 -1.96
N MET A 28 18.53 0.93 -1.39
CA MET A 28 19.44 -0.21 -1.54
C MET A 28 19.63 -0.62 -3.01
N LEU A 29 18.54 -0.63 -3.79
CA LEU A 29 18.58 -0.96 -5.22
C LEU A 29 19.28 0.11 -6.06
N ILE A 30 19.04 1.39 -5.78
CA ILE A 30 19.68 2.51 -6.48
C ILE A 30 21.18 2.58 -6.17
N ALA A 31 21.58 2.24 -4.95
CA ALA A 31 22.98 2.13 -4.57
C ALA A 31 23.65 0.84 -5.10
N GLY A 32 22.90 -0.06 -5.75
CA GLY A 32 23.40 -1.30 -6.33
C GLY A 32 24.28 -1.06 -7.57
N ASN A 33 25.05 -2.09 -7.95
CA ASN A 33 26.06 -1.99 -9.00
C ASN A 33 25.52 -2.25 -10.42
N SER A 34 24.23 -2.58 -10.54
CA SER A 34 23.57 -2.88 -11.82
C SER A 34 22.65 -1.73 -12.24
N ALA A 35 22.72 -1.36 -13.52
CA ALA A 35 21.79 -0.38 -14.11
C ALA A 35 20.33 -0.84 -14.01
N GLN A 36 20.08 -2.15 -14.06
CA GLN A 36 18.74 -2.72 -13.93
C GLN A 36 18.19 -2.52 -12.51
N ASP A 37 19.02 -2.69 -11.49
CA ASP A 37 18.63 -2.50 -10.08
C ASP A 37 18.29 -1.04 -9.80
N GLY A 38 19.11 -0.11 -10.34
CA GLY A 38 18.84 1.32 -10.24
C GLY A 38 17.50 1.72 -10.87
N LEU A 39 17.18 1.18 -12.05
CA LEU A 39 15.89 1.42 -12.70
C LEU A 39 14.72 0.87 -11.86
N LEU A 40 14.86 -0.35 -11.33
CA LEU A 40 13.86 -0.97 -10.45
C LEU A 40 13.61 -0.14 -9.18
N GLY A 41 14.67 0.38 -8.56
CA GLY A 41 14.56 1.26 -7.41
C GLY A 41 13.80 2.55 -7.72
N ILE A 42 14.05 3.16 -8.89
CA ILE A 42 13.29 4.34 -9.36
C ILE A 42 11.81 4.00 -9.57
N TYR A 43 11.50 2.86 -10.18
CA TYR A 43 10.12 2.40 -10.34
C TYR A 43 9.41 2.23 -8.99
N ILE A 44 10.11 1.70 -7.99
CA ILE A 44 9.57 1.54 -6.64
C ILE A 44 9.31 2.91 -6.00
N LEU A 45 10.25 3.86 -6.07
CA LEU A 45 10.04 5.23 -5.58
C LEU A 45 8.85 5.90 -6.25
N PHE A 46 8.71 5.75 -7.57
CA PHE A 46 7.57 6.30 -8.31
C PHE A 46 6.25 5.66 -7.86
N SER A 47 6.27 4.35 -7.59
CA SER A 47 5.12 3.61 -7.07
C SER A 47 4.73 4.07 -5.66
N LEU A 48 5.69 4.47 -4.82
CA LEU A 48 5.40 5.04 -3.50
C LEU A 48 4.64 6.37 -3.56
N VAL A 49 4.79 7.14 -4.65
CA VAL A 49 3.97 8.34 -4.86
C VAL A 49 2.48 7.97 -5.00
N LEU A 50 2.17 6.88 -5.72
CA LEU A 50 0.79 6.37 -5.81
C LEU A 50 0.28 5.87 -4.45
N VAL A 51 1.13 5.21 -3.66
CA VAL A 51 0.79 4.79 -2.29
C VAL A 51 0.48 6.01 -1.42
N LEU A 52 1.27 7.08 -1.52
CA LEU A 52 1.00 8.35 -0.83
C LEU A 52 -0.37 8.93 -1.19
N PHE A 53 -0.72 8.96 -2.47
CA PHE A 53 -2.06 9.40 -2.90
C PHE A 53 -3.17 8.53 -2.31
N ALA A 54 -3.01 7.21 -2.31
CA ALA A 54 -3.98 6.30 -1.70
C ALA A 54 -4.16 6.56 -0.20
N VAL A 55 -3.08 6.81 0.53
CA VAL A 55 -3.10 7.16 1.96
C VAL A 55 -3.82 8.49 2.21
N ILE A 56 -3.57 9.51 1.38
CA ILE A 56 -4.26 10.80 1.49
C ILE A 56 -5.78 10.63 1.27
N ILE A 57 -6.17 9.89 0.24
CA ILE A 57 -7.58 9.61 -0.08
C ILE A 57 -8.26 8.85 1.07
N ASP A 58 -7.60 7.84 1.65
CA ASP A 58 -8.08 7.13 2.84
C ASP A 58 -8.38 8.11 3.99
N ARG A 59 -7.45 9.03 4.30
CA ARG A 59 -7.65 10.01 5.37
C ARG A 59 -8.84 10.94 5.08
N LEU A 60 -9.06 11.32 3.82
CA LEU A 60 -10.22 12.12 3.41
C LEU A 60 -11.54 11.33 3.59
N LEU A 61 -11.56 10.06 3.20
CA LEU A 61 -12.71 9.17 3.38
C LEU A 61 -13.03 8.94 4.86
N VAL A 62 -12.01 8.71 5.70
CA VAL A 62 -12.20 8.52 7.15
C VAL A 62 -12.76 9.78 7.80
N ARG A 63 -12.31 10.97 7.38
CA ARG A 63 -12.86 12.25 7.87
C ARG A 63 -14.33 12.43 7.48
N LYS A 64 -14.74 11.95 6.30
CA LYS A 64 -16.11 12.11 5.78
C LYS A 64 -17.09 11.04 6.27
N PHE A 65 -16.66 9.78 6.35
CA PHE A 65 -17.53 8.62 6.60
C PHE A 65 -17.27 7.90 7.93
N GLY A 66 -16.20 8.27 8.64
CA GLY A 66 -15.77 7.62 9.88
C GLY A 66 -14.92 6.36 9.66
N ASN A 67 -14.16 5.96 10.69
CA ASN A 67 -13.19 4.86 10.57
C ASN A 67 -13.86 3.51 10.28
N GLN A 68 -15.02 3.23 10.90
CA GLN A 68 -15.60 1.88 10.91
C GLN A 68 -16.10 1.48 9.52
N LYS A 69 -16.79 2.42 8.86
CA LYS A 69 -17.33 2.22 7.50
C LYS A 69 -16.21 2.06 6.48
N VAL A 70 -15.19 2.92 6.56
CA VAL A 70 -14.04 2.87 5.65
C VAL A 70 -13.24 1.58 5.84
N ASN A 71 -12.98 1.19 7.08
CA ASN A 71 -12.23 -0.04 7.37
C ASN A 71 -12.99 -1.30 6.91
N LYS A 72 -14.32 -1.31 7.01
CA LYS A 72 -15.15 -2.41 6.48
C LYS A 72 -15.00 -2.55 4.96
N VAL A 73 -15.05 -1.44 4.22
CA VAL A 73 -14.86 -1.43 2.76
C VAL A 73 -13.44 -1.88 2.40
N GLN A 74 -12.43 -1.39 3.11
CA GLN A 74 -11.04 -1.80 2.89
C GLN A 74 -10.82 -3.29 3.10
N PHE A 75 -11.46 -3.86 4.13
CA PHE A 75 -11.41 -5.29 4.37
C PHE A 75 -12.06 -6.10 3.24
N SER A 76 -13.17 -5.62 2.68
CA SER A 76 -13.79 -6.24 1.50
C SER A 76 -12.87 -6.20 0.28
N PHE A 77 -12.17 -5.09 0.03
CA PHE A 77 -11.16 -5.01 -1.03
C PHE A 77 -10.01 -6.00 -0.80
N LEU A 78 -9.50 -6.09 0.43
CA LEU A 78 -8.43 -7.02 0.77
C LEU A 78 -8.85 -8.48 0.57
N LEU A 79 -10.06 -8.82 1.01
CA LEU A 79 -10.63 -10.16 0.84
C LEU A 79 -10.82 -10.51 -0.64
N LEU A 80 -11.24 -9.53 -1.46
CA LEU A 80 -11.33 -9.70 -2.91
C LEU A 80 -9.96 -9.96 -3.56
N ILE A 81 -8.92 -9.22 -3.15
CA ILE A 81 -7.55 -9.44 -3.65
C ILE A 81 -7.06 -10.85 -3.28
N VAL A 82 -7.28 -11.28 -2.03
CA VAL A 82 -6.92 -12.62 -1.56
C VAL A 82 -7.68 -13.69 -2.36
N LEU A 83 -8.98 -13.50 -2.59
CA LEU A 83 -9.80 -14.42 -3.38
C LEU A 83 -9.28 -14.56 -4.81
N LEU A 84 -8.93 -13.45 -5.47
CA LEU A 84 -8.34 -13.48 -6.82
C LEU A 84 -7.00 -14.23 -6.85
N TRP A 85 -6.18 -14.06 -5.82
CA TRP A 85 -4.93 -14.81 -5.67
C TRP A 85 -5.17 -16.32 -5.54
N ILE A 86 -6.17 -16.72 -4.75
CA ILE A 86 -6.56 -18.13 -4.61
C ILE A 86 -7.04 -18.70 -5.95
N ILE A 87 -7.92 -17.99 -6.66
CA ILE A 87 -8.42 -18.42 -7.97
C ILE A 87 -7.25 -18.58 -8.95
N ARG A 88 -6.34 -17.60 -8.99
CA ARG A 88 -5.14 -17.68 -9.83
C ARG A 88 -4.27 -18.88 -9.47
N ALA A 89 -4.05 -19.14 -8.18
CA ALA A 89 -3.25 -20.27 -7.74
C ALA A 89 -3.87 -21.61 -8.16
N ILE A 90 -5.19 -21.75 -8.05
CA ILE A 90 -5.92 -22.95 -8.50
C ILE A 90 -5.82 -23.11 -10.01
N LEU A 91 -6.10 -22.05 -10.78
CA LEU A 91 -6.06 -22.10 -12.25
C LEU A 91 -4.67 -22.36 -12.81
N ASN A 92 -3.61 -21.88 -12.13
CA ASN A 92 -2.23 -22.12 -12.54
C ASN A 92 -1.71 -23.50 -12.10
N TRP A 93 -2.41 -24.16 -11.16
CA TRP A 93 -2.09 -25.52 -10.73
C TRP A 93 -2.81 -26.58 -11.56
N LEU A 94 -3.97 -26.24 -12.12
CA LEU A 94 -4.72 -27.04 -13.09
C LEU A 94 -4.06 -26.99 -14.49
#